data_AF-A0A9X8VLR2-F1
#
_entry.id   AF-A0A9X8VLR2-F1
#
_cell.length_a   1.000
_cell.length_b   1.000
_cell.length_c   1.000
_cell.angle_alpha   90.00
_cell.angle_beta   90.00
_cell.angle_gamma   90.00
#
_symmetry.space_group_name_H-M   'P 1'
#
loop_
_entity.id
_entity.type
_entity.pdbx_description
1 polymer ?
#
loop_
_entity_poly.entity_id
_entity_poly.type
_entity_poly.pdbx_seq_one_letter_code
_entity_poly.pdbx_strand_id
1 'polypeptide(L)' 'MANYFNTLNLRQQLAQLGKCRFMARDEFADEAGYLKGKKVVIVGCGAQGLNQ' A
#
# COMPACT_ATOMS: atom_id res chain seq x y z
N MET A 1 -21.68 -1.41 -9.09
CA MET A 1 -20.43 -1.14 -8.33
C MET A 1 -20.79 -0.24 -7.16
N ALA A 2 -20.63 -0.71 -5.91
CA ALA A 2 -20.88 0.11 -4.72
C ALA A 2 -19.57 0.74 -4.24
N ASN A 3 -19.63 1.96 -3.71
CA ASN A 3 -18.48 2.61 -3.10
C ASN A 3 -18.00 1.80 -1.87
N TYR A 4 -16.73 1.38 -1.86
CA TYR A 4 -16.16 0.54 -0.79
C TYR A 4 -16.27 1.19 0.60
N PHE A 5 -15.95 2.48 0.72
CA PHE A 5 -15.98 3.16 2.02
C PHE A 5 -17.39 3.19 2.62
N ASN A 6 -18.41 3.29 1.75
CA ASN A 6 -19.81 3.29 2.16
C ASN A 6 -20.35 1.90 2.55
N THR A 7 -19.59 0.81 2.34
CA THR A 7 -19.96 -0.53 2.84
C THR A 7 -19.48 -0.78 4.27
N LEU A 8 -18.63 0.11 4.81
CA LEU A 8 -18.07 0.00 6.15
C LEU A 8 -19.03 0.58 7.19
N ASN A 9 -19.05 -0.03 8.39
CA ASN A 9 -19.69 0.61 9.53
C ASN A 9 -18.82 1.76 10.09
N LEU A 10 -19.42 2.64 10.90
CA LEU A 10 -18.73 3.82 11.44
C LEU A 10 -17.40 3.50 12.14
N ARG A 11 -17.34 2.40 12.92
CA ARG A 11 -16.12 2.00 13.62
C ARG A 11 -15.00 1.64 12.65
N GLN A 12 -15.32 0.91 11.58
CA GLN A 12 -14.36 0.54 10.55
C GLN A 12 -13.88 1.75 9.75
N GLN A 13 -14.78 2.68 9.44
CA GLN A 13 -14.43 3.95 8.78
C GLN A 13 -13.43 4.74 9.63
N LEU A 14 -13.72 4.95 10.91
CA LEU A 14 -12.83 5.67 11.83
C LEU A 14 -11.47 4.97 11.98
N ALA A 15 -11.45 3.64 12.07
CA ALA A 15 -10.21 2.87 12.16
C ALA A 15 -9.31 3.05 10.94
N GLN A 16 -9.87 3.13 9.73
CA GLN A 16 -9.09 3.35 8.51
C GLN A 16 -8.68 4.82 8.33
N LEU A 17 -9.57 5.77 8.66
CA LEU A 17 -9.28 7.21 8.62
C LEU A 17 -8.17 7.62 9.60
N GLY A 18 -8.12 6.99 10.78
CA GLY A 18 -7.12 7.27 11.80
C GLY A 18 -5.77 6.55 11.61
N LYS A 19 -5.60 5.75 10.55
CA LYS A 19 -4.39 4.94 10.38
C LYS A 19 -3.27 5.75 9.73
N CYS A 20 -2.46 6.41 10.55
CA CYS A 20 -1.24 7.09 10.13
C CYS A 20 -0.15 6.94 11.19
N ARG A 21 1.06 6.51 10.78
CA ARG A 21 2.21 6.33 11.68
C ARG A 21 3.51 6.51 10.92
N PHE A 22 4.46 7.23 11.51
CA PHE A 22 5.86 7.19 11.07
C PHE A 22 6.52 5.87 11.49
N MET A 23 7.17 5.22 10.52
CA MET A 23 7.92 3.98 10.75
C MET A 23 9.38 4.29 11.04
N ALA A 24 9.99 3.52 11.94
CA ALA A 24 11.42 3.58 12.21
C ALA A 24 12.21 2.90 11.08
N ARG A 25 13.47 3.31 10.87
CA ARG A 25 14.32 2.75 9.83
C ARG A 25 14.56 1.24 10.01
N ASP A 26 14.69 0.80 11.26
CA ASP A 26 14.98 -0.60 11.60
C ASP A 26 13.83 -1.55 11.22
N GLU A 27 12.61 -1.03 11.04
CA GLU A 27 11.47 -1.80 10.54
C GLU A 27 11.65 -2.26 9.08
N PHE A 28 12.61 -1.68 8.34
CA PHE A 28 12.93 -2.00 6.95
C PHE A 28 14.25 -2.76 6.80
N ALA A 29 14.70 -3.47 7.84
CA ALA A 29 15.99 -4.17 7.83
C ALA A 29 16.15 -5.23 6.71
N ASP A 30 15.06 -5.80 6.20
CA ASP A 30 15.06 -6.77 5.08
C ASP A 30 14.91 -6.10 3.70
N GLU A 31 14.85 -4.77 3.64
CA GLU A 31 14.73 -3.99 2.40
C GLU A 31 13.60 -4.52 1.47
N ALA A 32 13.94 -4.90 0.23
CA ALA A 32 13.04 -5.51 -0.75
C ALA A 32 13.17 -7.05 -0.81
N GLY A 33 13.78 -7.67 0.21
CA GLY A 33 14.07 -9.11 0.27
C GLY A 33 12.85 -9.98 -0.04
N TYR A 34 11.68 -9.61 0.50
CA TYR A 34 10.41 -10.30 0.25
C TYR A 34 10.01 -10.42 -1.23
N LEU A 35 10.44 -9.50 -2.09
CA LEU A 35 10.10 -9.48 -3.53
C LEU A 35 11.18 -10.13 -4.41
N LYS A 36 12.36 -10.40 -3.87
CA LYS A 36 13.49 -10.96 -4.64
C LYS A 36 13.12 -12.32 -5.24
N GLY A 37 13.43 -12.51 -6.52
CA GLY A 37 13.11 -13.74 -7.26
C GLY A 37 11.64 -13.88 -7.67
N LYS A 38 10.75 -12.96 -7.27
CA LYS A 38 9.36 -12.93 -7.73
C LYS A 38 9.26 -12.13 -9.03
N LYS A 39 8.30 -12.51 -9.89
CA LYS A 39 7.97 -11.75 -11.10
C LYS A 39 7.05 -10.60 -10.73
N VAL A 40 7.54 -9.37 -10.83
CA VAL A 40 6.75 -8.13 -10.67
C VAL A 40 6.39 -7.61 -12.06
N VAL A 41 5.11 -7.31 -12.29
CA VAL A 41 4.61 -6.85 -13.59
C VAL A 41 4.00 -5.46 -13.42
N ILE A 42 4.47 -4.51 -14.22
CA ILE A 42 3.96 -3.15 -14.27
C ILE A 42 2.94 -3.06 -15.42
N VAL A 43 1.71 -2.61 -15.11
CA VAL A 43 0.64 -2.45 -16.11
C VAL A 43 0.63 -1.00 -16.59
N GLY A 44 1.09 -0.80 -17.84
CA GLY A 44 1.25 0.53 -18.46
C GLY A 44 2.58 1.21 -18.09
N CYS A 45 3.07 2.12 -18.94
CA CYS A 45 4.36 2.80 -18.76
C CYS A 45 4.22 4.32 -18.83
N GLY A 46 3.37 4.87 -17.95
CA GLY A 46 3.31 6.32 -17.73
C GLY A 46 4.47 6.81 -16.86
N ALA A 47 4.48 8.09 -16.49
CA ALA A 47 5.54 8.68 -15.66
C ALA A 47 5.80 7.92 -14.35
N GLN A 48 4.76 7.42 -13.70
CA GLN A 48 4.92 6.64 -12.46
C GLN A 48 5.47 5.24 -12.70
N GLY A 49 4.96 4.53 -13.71
CA GLY A 49 5.46 3.20 -14.05
C GLY A 49 6.92 3.20 -14.50
N LEU A 50 7.40 4.32 -15.07
CA LEU A 50 8.79 4.48 -15.48
C LEU A 50 9.74 4.83 -14.33
N ASN A 51 9.29 5.58 -13.32
CA ASN A 51 10.16 6.14 -12.28
C ASN A 51 10.11 5.42 -10.92
N GLN A 52 9.15 4.51 -10.71
CA GLN A 52 9.05 3.69 -9.49
C GLN A 52 9.97 2.47 -9.58
#